data_AF-A0A1V9GD88-F1
#
_entry.id   AF-A0A1V9GD88-F1
#
_cell.length_a   1.000
_cell.length_b   1.000
_cell.length_c   1.000
_cell.angle_alpha   90.00
_cell.angle_beta   90.00
_cell.angle_gamma   90.00
#
_symmetry.space_group_name_H-M   'P 1'
#
loop_
_entity.id
_entity.type
_entity.pdbx_description
1 polymer ?
#
loop_
_entity_poly.entity_id
_entity_poly.type
_entity_poly.pdbx_seq_one_letter_code
_entity_poly.pdbx_strand_id
1 'polypeptide(L)'
;MMKLLTPIVLIGVLILNTQCGPTIRITENDKDQLDPNFAGYTGTLLVIKNRDNNRYNSFDRYTIKGLRKYYKGDFIIIREKDLSKYSDLDKYRFLVRAIVIGHYGGNFNGRAVYDDKSHYYMKDRKTQKEYKTREYTGYMAMDQFPIAIEALRVSKQKEQ
;
A
#
# COMPACT_ATOMS: atom_id res chain seq x y z
N MET A 1 -58.97 -27.34 -21.47
CA MET A 1 -57.62 -27.60 -20.92
C MET A 1 -56.60 -26.79 -21.73
N MET A 2 -56.24 -25.59 -21.29
CA MET A 2 -55.25 -24.74 -21.95
C MET A 2 -53.86 -24.98 -21.33
N LYS A 3 -52.89 -25.36 -22.17
CA LYS A 3 -51.47 -25.44 -21.81
C LYS A 3 -50.86 -24.04 -21.89
N LEU A 4 -50.45 -23.47 -20.74
CA LEU A 4 -49.64 -22.26 -20.71
C LEU A 4 -48.17 -22.64 -20.96
N LEU A 5 -47.59 -22.06 -22.01
CA LEU A 5 -46.16 -22.08 -22.32
C LEU A 5 -45.45 -21.02 -21.46
N THR A 6 -44.52 -21.47 -20.62
CA THR A 6 -43.64 -20.61 -19.82
C THR A 6 -42.49 -20.06 -20.67
N PRO A 7 -42.19 -18.75 -20.67
CA PRO A 7 -41.01 -18.23 -21.37
C PRO A 7 -39.74 -18.45 -20.54
N ILE A 8 -38.71 -18.97 -21.21
CA ILE A 8 -37.34 -19.12 -20.69
C ILE A 8 -36.68 -17.74 -20.74
N VAL A 9 -36.41 -17.15 -19.58
CA VAL A 9 -35.62 -15.91 -19.45
C VAL A 9 -34.14 -16.28 -19.55
N LEU A 10 -33.55 -15.98 -20.71
CA LEU A 10 -32.12 -16.14 -20.98
C LEU A 10 -31.34 -15.01 -20.28
N ILE A 11 -30.83 -15.27 -19.07
CA ILE A 11 -29.91 -14.34 -18.39
C ILE A 11 -28.53 -14.51 -19.03
N GLY A 12 -28.20 -13.61 -19.95
CA GLY A 12 -26.84 -13.48 -20.49
C GLY A 12 -25.88 -13.02 -19.40
N VAL A 13 -25.01 -13.92 -18.94
CA VAL A 13 -23.91 -13.57 -18.04
C VAL A 13 -22.86 -12.83 -18.87
N LEU A 14 -22.80 -11.52 -18.68
CA LEU A 14 -21.74 -10.66 -19.22
C LEU A 14 -20.45 -10.96 -18.44
N ILE A 15 -19.58 -11.81 -18.97
CA ILE A 15 -18.26 -12.06 -18.38
C ILE A 15 -17.40 -10.83 -18.66
N LEU A 16 -17.26 -9.98 -17.63
CA LEU A 16 -16.34 -8.85 -17.64
C LEU A 16 -14.91 -9.36 -17.75
N ASN A 17 -14.22 -8.94 -18.82
CA ASN A 17 -12.79 -9.13 -19.01
C ASN A 17 -12.02 -8.58 -17.80
N THR A 18 -11.53 -9.48 -16.95
CA THR A 18 -10.53 -9.15 -15.94
C THR A 18 -9.24 -8.75 -16.66
N GLN A 19 -8.98 -7.44 -16.71
CA GLN A 19 -7.65 -6.94 -17.06
C GLN A 19 -6.65 -7.54 -16.08
N CYS A 20 -5.82 -8.44 -16.62
CA CYS A 20 -4.66 -8.99 -15.94
C CYS A 20 -3.70 -7.83 -15.64
N GLY A 21 -3.75 -7.32 -14.42
CA GLY A 21 -2.71 -6.43 -13.90
C GLY A 21 -1.37 -7.19 -13.85
N PRO A 22 -0.23 -6.48 -13.91
CA PRO A 22 1.08 -7.13 -13.86
C PRO A 22 1.18 -8.01 -12.61
N THR A 23 1.31 -9.32 -12.82
CA THR A 23 1.55 -10.29 -11.75
C THR A 23 2.98 -10.09 -11.25
N ILE A 24 3.17 -9.18 -10.29
CA ILE A 24 4.43 -9.04 -9.57
C ILE A 24 4.59 -10.29 -8.70
N ARG A 25 5.48 -11.20 -9.10
CA ARG A 25 5.91 -12.31 -8.26
C ARG A 25 6.70 -11.73 -7.10
N ILE A 26 6.12 -11.77 -5.89
CA ILE A 26 6.84 -11.47 -4.66
C ILE A 26 7.87 -12.58 -4.50
N THR A 27 9.16 -12.24 -4.58
CA THR A 27 10.23 -13.24 -4.47
C THR A 27 10.45 -13.49 -2.98
N GLU A 28 10.78 -14.72 -2.60
CA GLU A 28 10.77 -15.19 -1.20
C GLU A 28 11.66 -14.39 -0.22
N ASN A 29 12.63 -13.63 -0.74
CA ASN A 29 13.47 -12.70 0.03
C ASN A 29 12.79 -11.37 0.43
N ASP A 30 11.56 -11.11 -0.02
CA ASP A 30 10.78 -9.91 0.36
C ASP A 30 9.87 -10.15 1.59
N LYS A 31 9.90 -11.36 2.18
CA LYS A 31 9.00 -11.77 3.30
C LYS A 31 9.17 -10.94 4.58
N ASP A 32 10.33 -10.32 4.81
CA ASP A 32 10.61 -9.54 6.03
C ASP A 32 10.34 -8.04 5.89
N GLN A 33 9.79 -7.60 4.74
CA GLN A 33 9.58 -6.17 4.46
C GLN A 33 8.22 -5.64 4.94
N LEU A 34 7.26 -6.54 5.18
CA LEU A 34 5.90 -6.23 5.60
C LEU A 34 5.48 -7.23 6.68
N ASP A 35 4.61 -6.81 7.61
CA ASP A 35 4.14 -7.72 8.66
C ASP A 35 3.24 -8.82 8.05
N PRO A 36 3.57 -10.12 8.20
CA PRO A 36 2.74 -11.21 7.68
C PRO A 36 1.32 -11.23 8.27
N ASN A 37 1.12 -10.66 9.46
CA ASN A 37 -0.21 -10.50 10.07
C ASN A 37 -1.08 -9.45 9.39
N PHE A 38 -0.54 -8.69 8.44
CA PHE A 38 -1.33 -7.82 7.57
C PHE A 38 -2.14 -8.60 6.54
N ALA A 39 -1.77 -9.85 6.26
CA ALA A 39 -2.54 -10.69 5.38
C ALA A 39 -3.96 -10.89 5.93
N GLY A 40 -4.97 -10.61 5.09
CA GLY A 40 -6.38 -10.65 5.48
C GLY A 40 -6.83 -9.50 6.38
N TYR A 41 -5.99 -8.48 6.63
CA TYR A 41 -6.37 -7.35 7.47
C TYR A 41 -7.49 -6.51 6.82
N THR A 42 -8.56 -6.28 7.57
CA THR A 42 -9.76 -5.53 7.16
C THR A 42 -9.92 -4.19 7.86
N GLY A 43 -9.05 -3.87 8.83
CA GLY A 43 -9.06 -2.59 9.51
C GLY A 43 -8.51 -1.46 8.62
N THR A 44 -8.42 -0.27 9.20
CA THR A 44 -7.90 0.91 8.51
C THR A 44 -6.39 1.02 8.69
N LEU A 45 -5.65 1.20 7.59
CA LEU A 45 -4.22 1.47 7.59
C LEU A 45 -3.95 2.94 7.97
N LEU A 46 -3.10 3.17 8.98
CA LEU A 46 -2.65 4.52 9.32
C LEU A 46 -1.42 4.90 8.47
N VAL A 47 -1.46 6.04 7.78
CA VAL A 47 -0.33 6.56 6.99
C VAL A 47 0.18 7.84 7.65
N ILE A 48 1.41 7.82 8.15
CA ILE A 48 2.03 8.98 8.82
C ILE A 48 2.66 9.90 7.77
N LYS A 49 2.31 11.20 7.83
CA LYS A 49 2.94 12.26 7.02
C LYS A 49 4.41 12.49 7.37
N ASN A 50 5.24 12.81 6.38
CA ASN A 50 6.68 13.05 6.53
C ASN A 50 7.11 14.40 7.16
N ARG A 51 6.32 14.94 8.09
CA ARG A 51 6.38 16.29 8.72
C ARG A 51 5.57 17.35 7.97
N ASP A 52 5.17 18.37 8.74
CA ASP A 52 4.39 19.53 8.28
C ASP A 52 5.22 20.57 7.48
N ASN A 53 6.52 20.35 7.25
CA ASN A 53 7.37 21.26 6.48
C ASN A 53 7.35 20.91 4.99
N ASN A 54 7.07 21.93 4.16
CA ASN A 54 6.79 21.85 2.72
C ASN A 54 7.78 21.03 1.85
N ARG A 55 9.01 20.76 2.33
CA ARG A 55 10.07 20.06 1.58
C ARG A 55 9.75 18.60 1.23
N TYR A 56 8.98 17.89 2.06
CA TYR A 56 8.67 16.47 1.83
C TYR A 56 7.24 16.21 1.35
N ASN A 57 6.50 17.27 1.00
CA ASN A 57 5.14 17.16 0.47
C ASN A 57 5.03 16.40 -0.86
N SER A 58 6.13 16.26 -1.62
CA SER A 58 6.16 15.41 -2.81
C SER A 58 5.99 13.94 -2.43
N PHE A 59 6.73 13.45 -1.44
CA PHE A 59 6.68 12.06 -0.98
C PHE A 59 5.30 11.69 -0.48
N ASP A 60 4.71 12.48 0.42
CA ASP A 60 3.34 12.26 0.89
C ASP A 60 2.35 12.23 -0.28
N ARG A 61 2.46 13.17 -1.24
CA ARG A 61 1.58 13.20 -2.42
C ARG A 61 1.70 11.92 -3.25
N TYR A 62 2.91 11.41 -3.48
CA TYR A 62 3.11 10.20 -4.26
C TYR A 62 2.68 8.93 -3.52
N THR A 63 2.99 8.81 -2.22
CA THR A 63 2.49 7.72 -1.38
C THR A 63 0.96 7.68 -1.40
N ILE A 64 0.30 8.83 -1.23
CA ILE A 64 -1.17 8.94 -1.27
C ILE A 64 -1.69 8.56 -2.65
N LYS A 65 -1.06 9.05 -3.72
CA LYS A 65 -1.44 8.73 -5.10
C LYS A 65 -1.35 7.22 -5.36
N GLY A 66 -0.26 6.58 -4.94
CA GLY A 66 -0.05 5.15 -5.08
C GLY A 66 -1.07 4.35 -4.27
N LEU A 67 -1.30 4.70 -3.00
CA LEU A 67 -2.32 4.06 -2.17
C LEU A 67 -3.72 4.17 -2.79
N ARG A 68 -4.14 5.37 -3.22
CA ARG A 68 -5.44 5.54 -3.90
C ARG A 68 -5.57 4.71 -5.16
N LYS A 69 -4.48 4.52 -5.89
CA LYS A 69 -4.49 3.78 -7.16
C LYS A 69 -4.55 2.28 -6.93
N TYR A 70 -3.68 1.75 -6.07
CA TYR A 70 -3.42 0.31 -5.97
C TYR A 70 -3.98 -0.34 -4.71
N TYR A 71 -4.01 0.35 -3.57
CA TYR A 71 -4.50 -0.22 -2.32
C TYR A 71 -6.04 -0.13 -2.25
N LYS A 72 -6.70 -1.25 -1.97
CA LYS A 72 -8.18 -1.33 -1.96
C LYS A 72 -8.78 -1.36 -0.55
N GLY A 73 -7.95 -1.47 0.48
CA GLY A 73 -8.39 -1.32 1.87
C GLY A 73 -8.59 0.14 2.28
N ASP A 74 -9.20 0.32 3.45
CA ASP A 74 -9.33 1.64 4.05
C ASP A 74 -7.97 2.14 4.55
N PHE A 75 -7.66 3.40 4.28
CA PHE A 75 -6.51 4.06 4.86
C PHE A 75 -6.83 5.50 5.24
N ILE A 76 -6.15 6.00 6.26
CA ILE A 76 -6.24 7.39 6.68
C ILE A 76 -4.85 7.99 6.83
N ILE A 77 -4.73 9.25 6.46
CA ILE A 77 -3.48 9.99 6.55
C ILE A 77 -3.52 10.85 7.81
N ILE A 78 -2.54 10.67 8.69
CA ILE A 78 -2.51 11.32 9.99
C ILE A 78 -1.15 11.99 10.23
N ARG A 79 -1.12 12.93 11.18
CA ARG A 79 0.14 13.40 11.76
C ARG A 79 0.49 12.49 12.93
N GLU A 80 1.79 12.35 13.19
CA GLU A 80 2.28 11.53 14.30
C GLU A 80 1.68 11.95 15.66
N LYS A 81 1.53 13.26 15.90
CA LYS A 81 0.90 13.80 17.11
C LYS A 81 -0.57 13.38 17.32
N ASP A 82 -1.25 12.97 16.25
CA ASP A 82 -2.65 12.56 16.28
C ASP A 82 -2.80 11.04 16.53
N LEU A 83 -1.69 10.29 16.64
CA LEU A 83 -1.73 8.83 16.80
C LEU A 83 -2.53 8.37 18.03
N SER A 84 -2.55 9.17 19.10
CA SER A 84 -3.33 8.88 20.31
C SER A 84 -4.84 8.83 20.07
N LYS A 85 -5.35 9.47 19.01
CA LYS A 85 -6.77 9.43 18.62
C LYS A 85 -7.20 8.10 18.01
N TYR A 86 -6.24 7.21 17.71
CA TYR A 86 -6.46 5.94 17.04
C TYR A 86 -6.07 4.78 17.96
N SER A 87 -6.58 4.76 19.19
CA SER A 87 -6.19 3.78 20.21
C SER A 87 -6.73 2.36 19.98
N ASP A 88 -7.81 2.19 19.21
CA ASP A 88 -8.35 0.89 18.83
C ASP A 88 -7.34 0.11 17.97
N LEU A 89 -6.69 -0.88 18.58
CA LEU A 89 -5.63 -1.67 17.96
C LEU A 89 -6.15 -2.78 17.04
N ASP A 90 -7.45 -3.11 17.07
CA ASP A 90 -8.02 -4.07 16.13
C ASP A 90 -8.44 -3.36 14.84
N LYS A 91 -8.92 -2.12 14.94
CA LYS A 91 -9.24 -1.26 13.78
C LYS A 91 -8.03 -0.53 13.18
N TYR A 92 -7.08 -0.10 14.00
CA TYR A 92 -5.93 0.72 13.58
C TYR A 92 -4.60 0.05 13.89
N ARG A 93 -4.52 -1.27 13.73
CA ARG A 93 -3.36 -2.09 14.11
C ARG A 93 -2.06 -1.64 13.47
N PHE A 94 -2.10 -1.35 12.18
CA PHE A 94 -0.90 -1.11 11.39
C PHE A 94 -0.74 0.35 11.03
N LEU A 95 0.48 0.85 11.19
CA LEU A 95 0.88 2.17 10.71
C LEU A 95 2.02 2.04 9.71
N VAL A 96 2.06 2.93 8.74
CA VAL A 96 3.12 3.03 7.75
C VAL A 96 3.64 4.45 7.65
N ARG A 97 4.95 4.59 7.42
CA ARG A 97 5.62 5.86 7.19
C ARG A 97 6.65 5.70 6.08
N ALA A 98 6.54 6.49 5.01
CA ALA A 98 7.65 6.63 4.07
C ALA A 98 8.78 7.39 4.75
N ILE A 99 10.04 7.02 4.57
CA ILE A 99 11.21 7.75 5.07
C ILE A 99 12.14 8.06 3.90
N VAL A 100 12.64 9.29 3.88
CA VAL A 100 13.62 9.77 2.89
C VAL A 100 15.00 9.73 3.54
N ILE A 101 15.93 8.96 2.95
CA ILE A 101 17.22 8.63 3.58
C ILE A 101 18.30 9.66 3.26
N GLY A 102 18.21 10.34 2.12
CA GLY A 102 19.24 11.29 1.76
C GLY A 102 18.95 12.01 0.44
N HIS A 103 19.56 13.18 0.34
CA HIS A 103 19.54 14.08 -0.80
C HIS A 103 21.01 14.46 -1.05
N TYR A 104 21.76 13.55 -1.67
CA TYR A 104 23.14 13.87 -2.04
C TYR A 104 23.48 13.11 -3.31
N GLY A 105 23.39 13.79 -4.45
CA GLY A 105 24.17 13.37 -5.61
C GLY A 105 25.31 14.35 -5.81
N GLY A 106 26.44 13.80 -6.20
CA GLY A 106 27.59 14.60 -6.57
C GLY A 106 27.29 15.50 -7.77
N ASN A 107 28.30 16.28 -8.15
CA ASN A 107 28.26 17.04 -9.39
C ASN A 107 28.64 16.12 -10.55
N PHE A 108 27.72 15.92 -11.51
CA PHE A 108 28.05 15.39 -12.82
C PHE A 108 27.98 16.54 -13.82
N ASN A 109 29.11 16.92 -14.43
CA ASN A 109 29.23 18.06 -15.35
C ASN A 109 28.65 19.38 -14.80
N GLY A 110 28.93 19.70 -13.53
CA GLY A 110 28.47 20.95 -12.90
C GLY A 110 26.97 21.01 -12.60
N ARG A 111 26.24 19.91 -12.76
CA ARG A 111 24.84 19.79 -12.34
C ARG A 111 24.75 18.89 -11.12
N ALA A 112 24.03 19.36 -10.10
CA ALA A 112 23.65 18.52 -8.96
C ALA A 112 22.81 17.35 -9.47
N VAL A 113 23.33 16.13 -9.31
CA VAL A 113 22.53 14.92 -9.46
C VAL A 113 21.80 14.71 -8.13
N TYR A 114 20.58 14.20 -8.16
CA TYR A 114 19.84 13.87 -6.94
C TYR A 114 19.51 12.39 -6.96
N ASP A 115 20.07 11.62 -6.02
CA ASP A 115 19.68 10.23 -5.76
C ASP A 115 18.79 10.20 -4.52
N ASP A 116 17.50 10.49 -4.74
CA ASP A 116 16.50 10.40 -3.68
C ASP A 116 16.19 8.94 -3.37
N LYS A 117 16.72 8.46 -2.25
CA LYS A 117 16.41 7.13 -1.72
C LYS A 117 15.30 7.20 -0.69
N SER A 118 14.34 6.29 -0.81
CA SER A 118 13.26 6.15 0.17
C SER A 118 12.98 4.70 0.50
N HIS A 119 12.45 4.46 1.70
CA HIS A 119 11.85 3.19 2.09
C HIS A 119 10.58 3.45 2.91
N TYR A 120 9.81 2.40 3.16
CA TYR A 120 8.67 2.45 4.06
C TYR A 120 9.00 1.69 5.34
N TYR A 121 8.59 2.26 6.46
CA TYR A 121 8.45 1.53 7.72
C TYR A 121 7.00 1.16 7.91
N MET A 122 6.79 -0.10 8.27
CA MET A 122 5.52 -0.60 8.75
C MET A 122 5.69 -1.02 10.20
N LYS A 123 4.73 -0.67 11.06
CA LYS A 123 4.72 -1.09 12.45
C LYS A 123 3.38 -1.73 12.80
N ASP A 124 3.45 -2.91 13.38
CA ASP A 124 2.33 -3.52 14.08
C ASP A 124 2.26 -2.96 15.49
N ARG A 125 1.25 -2.15 15.75
CA ARG A 125 1.07 -1.49 17.05
C ARG A 125 0.63 -2.46 18.14
N LYS A 126 0.14 -3.65 17.79
CA LYS A 126 -0.24 -4.67 18.77
C LYS A 126 0.99 -5.40 19.30
N THR A 127 1.93 -5.75 18.42
CA THR A 127 3.18 -6.47 18.79
C THR A 127 4.39 -5.56 18.95
N GLN A 128 4.28 -4.29 18.56
CA GLN A 128 5.36 -3.30 18.47
C GLN A 128 6.49 -3.66 17.49
N LYS A 129 6.31 -4.71 16.67
CA LYS A 129 7.30 -5.09 15.65
C LYS A 129 7.30 -4.09 14.50
N GLU A 130 8.50 -3.85 13.98
CA GLU A 130 8.75 -2.92 12.89
C GLU A 130 9.37 -3.67 11.71
N TYR A 131 8.90 -3.32 10.52
CA TYR A 131 9.30 -3.90 9.25
C TYR A 131 9.73 -2.77 8.35
N LYS A 132 10.82 -2.99 7.62
CA LYS A 132 11.41 -2.00 6.74
C LYS A 132 11.44 -2.56 5.33
N THR A 133 10.88 -1.83 4.38
CA THR A 133 11.00 -2.21 2.97
C THR A 133 12.42 -2.00 2.48
N ARG A 134 12.75 -2.63 1.36
CA ARG A 134 13.96 -2.26 0.62
C ARG A 134 13.98 -0.77 0.28
N GLU A 135 15.17 -0.26 0.02
CA GLU A 135 15.35 1.08 -0.52
C GLU A 135 14.90 1.12 -1.98
N TYR A 136 14.24 2.20 -2.33
CA TYR A 136 13.79 2.50 -3.66
C TYR A 136 14.46 3.79 -4.13
N THR A 137 14.97 3.78 -5.35
CA THR A 137 15.55 4.96 -5.99
C THR A 137 14.47 5.76 -6.72
N GLY A 138 14.48 7.07 -6.51
CA GLY A 138 13.56 8.01 -7.13
C GLY A 138 12.08 7.73 -6.83
N TYR A 139 11.22 8.13 -7.76
CA TYR A 139 9.75 8.03 -7.60
C TYR A 139 9.19 6.61 -7.77
N MET A 140 9.99 5.63 -8.20
CA MET A 140 9.54 4.24 -8.42
C MET A 140 9.10 3.53 -7.13
N ALA A 141 9.61 3.99 -5.98
CA ALA A 141 9.20 3.56 -4.64
C ALA A 141 7.69 3.62 -4.39
N MET A 142 7.05 4.59 -5.03
CA MET A 142 5.76 5.11 -4.59
C MET A 142 4.59 4.25 -5.04
N ASP A 143 4.79 3.47 -6.11
CA ASP A 143 3.82 2.51 -6.61
C ASP A 143 4.10 1.10 -6.08
N GLN A 144 5.37 0.73 -5.89
CA GLN A 144 5.76 -0.62 -5.48
C GLN A 144 5.25 -0.97 -4.07
N PHE A 145 5.34 -0.06 -3.11
CA PHE A 145 4.84 -0.31 -1.76
C PHE A 145 3.31 -0.52 -1.71
N PRO A 146 2.46 0.38 -2.26
CA PRO A 146 1.02 0.16 -2.32
C PRO A 146 0.59 -1.13 -3.02
N ILE A 147 1.33 -1.55 -4.05
CA ILE A 147 1.07 -2.83 -4.73
C ILE A 147 1.42 -4.01 -3.82
N ALA A 148 2.59 -3.97 -3.17
CA ALA A 148 3.04 -5.05 -2.28
C ALA A 148 2.12 -5.22 -1.06
N ILE A 149 1.72 -4.12 -0.43
CA ILE A 149 0.83 -4.16 0.75
C ILE A 149 -0.58 -4.63 0.38
N GLU A 150 -1.09 -4.28 -0.81
CA GLU A 150 -2.36 -4.82 -1.31
C GLU A 150 -2.25 -6.32 -1.61
N ALA A 151 -1.19 -6.75 -2.30
CA ALA A 151 -0.95 -8.15 -2.62
C ALA A 151 -0.89 -9.02 -1.35
N LEU A 152 -0.23 -8.51 -0.30
CA LEU A 152 -0.20 -9.16 1.01
C LEU A 152 -1.59 -9.19 1.67
N ARG A 153 -2.33 -8.08 1.65
CA ARG A 153 -3.67 -8.01 2.25
C ARG A 153 -4.60 -9.09 1.69
N VAL A 154 -4.54 -9.34 0.38
CA VAL A 154 -5.42 -10.32 -0.29
C VAL A 154 -4.85 -11.75 -0.32
N SER A 155 -3.61 -11.99 0.11
CA SER A 155 -2.98 -13.30 -0.02
C SER A 155 -3.67 -14.39 0.82
N LYS A 156 -4.10 -14.06 2.04
CA LYS A 156 -4.82 -14.99 2.92
C LYS A 156 -6.24 -15.35 2.44
N GLN A 157 -6.80 -14.60 1.49
CA GLN A 157 -8.15 -14.89 0.96
C GLN A 157 -8.15 -16.00 -0.10
N LYS A 158 -6.98 -16.42 -0.59
CA LYS A 158 -6.86 -17.44 -1.65
C LYS A 158 -6.55 -18.85 -1.15
N GLU A 159 -6.40 -19.02 0.16
CA GLU A 159 -6.09 -20.31 0.80
C GLU A 159 -7.32 -20.98 1.45
N GLN A 160 -8.53 -20.45 1.18
CA GLN A 160 -9.83 -20.99 1.60
C GLN A 160 -10.67 -21.31 0.37
#